data_AF-A0A351UMW4-F1
#
_entry.id   AF-A0A351UMW4-F1
#
_cell.length_a   1.000
_cell.length_b   1.000
_cell.length_c   1.000
_cell.angle_alpha   90.00
_cell.angle_beta   90.00
_cell.angle_gamma   90.00
#
_symmetry.space_group_name_H-M   'P 1'
#
loop_
_entity.id
_entity.type
_entity.pdbx_description
1 polymer ?
#
loop_
_entity_poly.entity_id
_entity_poly.type
_entity_poly.pdbx_seq_one_letter_code
_entity_poly.pdbx_strand_id
1 'polypeptide(L)' 'RTPPAEYQKYWEDRMLGKMFSEYIRDNFGPVTVPERSFMVMGDNRDRSCDSRYWGPVPENLVKGKAWLTYWPPSRMGLPE' A
#
# COMPACT_ATOMS: atom_id res chain seq x y z
N ARG A 1 -14.55 -8.43 -14.18
CA ARG A 1 -13.81 -8.51 -12.91
C ARG A 1 -12.74 -9.57 -13.10
N THR A 2 -11.46 -9.23 -12.94
CA THR A 2 -10.34 -10.17 -13.13
C THR A 2 -10.47 -11.35 -12.15
N PRO A 3 -10.23 -12.60 -12.57
CA PRO A 3 -10.24 -13.74 -11.66
C PRO A 3 -9.29 -13.52 -10.47
N PRO A 4 -9.63 -13.96 -9.24
CA PRO A 4 -8.82 -13.67 -8.05
C PRO A 4 -7.35 -14.10 -8.17
N ALA A 5 -7.08 -15.27 -8.78
CA ALA A 5 -5.71 -15.76 -8.97
C ALA A 5 -4.88 -14.89 -9.92
N GLU A 6 -5.50 -14.36 -10.98
CA GLU A 6 -4.84 -13.43 -11.90
C GLU A 6 -4.63 -12.07 -11.24
N TYR A 7 -5.60 -11.60 -10.46
CA TYR A 7 -5.48 -10.35 -9.71
C TYR A 7 -4.33 -10.39 -8.71
N GLN A 8 -4.19 -11.50 -7.97
CA GLN A 8 -3.06 -11.75 -7.07
C GLN A 8 -1.72 -11.64 -7.83
N LYS A 9 -1.60 -12.35 -8.95
CA LYS A 9 -0.37 -12.34 -9.75
C LYS A 9 -0.02 -10.93 -10.24
N TYR A 10 -0.98 -10.19 -10.79
CA TYR A 10 -0.73 -8.82 -11.25
C TYR A 10 -0.34 -7.86 -10.13
N TRP A 11 -0.83 -8.10 -8.92
CA TRP A 11 -0.46 -7.31 -7.75
C TRP A 11 0.98 -7.58 -7.31
N GLU A 12 1.36 -8.86 -7.21
CA GLU A 12 2.73 -9.28 -6.90
C GLU A 12 3.74 -8.81 -7.96
N ASP A 13 3.37 -8.88 -9.24
CA ASP A 13 4.18 -8.43 -10.38
C ASP A 13 4.19 -6.90 -10.57
N ARG A 14 3.52 -6.14 -9.68
CA ARG A 14 3.46 -4.66 -9.71
C ARG A 14 2.86 -4.09 -11.00
N MET A 15 1.93 -4.82 -11.61
CA MET A 15 1.31 -4.46 -12.89
C MET A 15 -0.05 -3.78 -12.73
N LEU A 16 -0.70 -3.93 -11.56
CA LEU A 16 -2.03 -3.41 -11.30
C LEU A 16 -2.18 -1.92 -11.62
N GLY A 17 -1.30 -1.06 -11.12
CA GLY A 17 -1.36 0.38 -11.40
C GLY A 17 -1.20 0.74 -12.87
N LYS A 18 -0.50 -0.08 -13.67
CA LYS A 18 -0.33 0.16 -15.11
C LYS A 18 -1.57 -0.25 -15.92
N MET A 19 -2.29 -1.28 -15.47
CA MET A 19 -3.42 -1.84 -16.21
C MET A 19 -4.79 -1.29 -15.76
N PHE A 20 -4.94 -0.93 -14.48
CA PHE A 20 -6.26 -0.70 -13.88
C PHE A 20 -6.31 0.49 -12.90
N SER A 21 -5.42 1.48 -13.05
CA SER A 21 -5.22 2.59 -12.09
C SER A 21 -6.52 3.21 -11.55
N GLU A 22 -7.46 3.58 -12.43
CA GLU A 22 -8.70 4.24 -12.03
C GLU A 22 -9.67 3.33 -11.28
N TYR A 23 -9.69 2.04 -11.63
CA TYR A 23 -10.60 1.06 -11.04
C TYR A 23 -10.15 0.58 -9.66
N ILE A 24 -8.82 0.49 -9.45
CA ILE A 24 -8.23 -0.03 -8.22
C ILE A 24 -8.50 0.86 -7.02
N ARG A 25 -8.57 2.19 -7.21
CA ARG A 25 -8.70 3.14 -6.09
C ARG A 25 -9.87 2.76 -5.17
N ASP A 26 -11.01 2.44 -5.77
CA ASP A 26 -12.28 2.22 -5.07
C ASP A 26 -12.64 0.72 -4.97
N ASN A 27 -11.99 -0.16 -5.74
CA ASN A 27 -12.31 -1.59 -5.84
C ASN A 27 -11.06 -2.49 -5.79
N PHE A 28 -10.15 -2.25 -4.85
CA PHE A 28 -8.95 -3.07 -4.67
C PHE A 28 -9.27 -4.45 -4.04
N GLY A 29 -8.62 -5.50 -4.56
CA GLY A 29 -8.64 -6.84 -3.98
C GLY A 29 -9.75 -7.77 -4.51
N PRO A 30 -9.83 -9.00 -3.96
CA PRO A 30 -9.06 -9.52 -2.83
C PRO A 30 -7.62 -9.92 -3.21
N VAL A 31 -6.70 -9.79 -2.26
CA VAL A 31 -5.32 -10.31 -2.32
C VAL A 31 -4.90 -10.89 -0.97
N THR A 32 -3.98 -11.84 -1.00
CA THR A 32 -3.27 -12.34 0.19
C THR A 32 -1.87 -11.75 0.20
N VAL A 33 -1.46 -11.15 1.31
CA VAL A 33 -0.11 -10.60 1.45
C VAL A 33 0.90 -11.76 1.48
N PRO A 34 1.93 -11.76 0.61
CA PRO A 34 2.96 -12.80 0.63
C PRO A 34 3.72 -12.81 1.95
N GLU A 35 4.38 -13.93 2.24
CA GLU A 35 5.26 -14.02 3.40
C GLU A 35 6.35 -12.94 3.35
N ARG A 36 6.75 -12.48 4.55
CA ARG A 36 7.82 -11.47 4.73
C ARG A 36 7.62 -10.19 3.91
N SER A 37 6.36 -9.83 3.71
CA SER A 37 5.97 -8.65 2.96
C SER A 37 4.85 -7.91 3.69
N PHE A 38 4.69 -6.63 3.32
CA PHE A 38 3.65 -5.77 3.84
C PHE A 38 2.80 -5.22 2.71
N MET A 39 1.49 -5.11 2.97
CA MET A 39 0.62 -4.21 2.22
C MET A 39 0.51 -2.90 2.99
N VAL A 40 0.91 -1.79 2.37
CA VAL A 40 0.82 -0.46 2.97
C VAL A 40 -0.20 0.40 2.25
N MET A 41 -0.91 1.24 3.01
CA MET A 41 -1.86 2.21 2.49
C MET A 41 -1.61 3.55 3.17
N GLY A 42 -1.68 4.63 2.39
CA GLY A 42 -1.65 5.97 2.95
C GLY A 42 -2.98 6.35 3.58
N ASP A 43 -2.96 7.24 4.56
CA ASP A 43 -4.18 7.73 5.22
C ASP A 43 -5.06 8.53 4.26
N ASN A 44 -4.45 9.30 3.34
CA ASN A 44 -5.15 9.99 2.26
C ASN A 44 -5.41 9.06 1.08
N ARG A 45 -6.41 8.18 1.23
CA ARG A 45 -6.69 7.06 0.30
C ARG A 45 -6.89 7.48 -1.15
N ASP A 46 -7.48 8.65 -1.39
CA ASP A 46 -7.74 9.14 -2.75
C ASP A 46 -6.51 9.73 -3.44
N ARG A 47 -5.49 10.09 -2.66
CA ARG A 47 -4.26 10.75 -3.14
C ARG A 47 -2.99 9.99 -2.74
N SER A 48 -3.11 8.71 -2.49
CA SER A 48 -2.01 7.85 -2.08
C SER A 48 -1.67 6.86 -3.19
N CYS A 49 -0.48 6.99 -3.76
CA CYS A 49 0.09 5.96 -4.62
C CYS A 49 0.79 4.93 -3.72
N ASP A 50 0.05 3.92 -3.29
CA ASP A 50 0.50 2.91 -2.32
C ASP A 50 0.40 1.47 -2.86
N SER A 51 0.49 0.46 -1.99
CA SER A 51 0.55 -0.94 -2.39
C SER A 51 -0.60 -1.38 -3.29
N ARG A 52 -1.75 -0.69 -3.26
CA ARG A 52 -2.85 -0.95 -4.20
C ARG A 52 -2.38 -0.88 -5.66
N TYR A 53 -1.47 0.03 -5.97
CA TYR A 53 -0.98 0.30 -7.33
C TYR A 53 0.30 -0.43 -7.67
N TRP A 54 1.29 -0.43 -6.77
CA TRP A 54 2.65 -0.90 -7.04
C TRP A 54 3.04 -2.20 -6.32
N GLY A 55 2.10 -2.87 -5.65
CA GLY A 55 2.31 -4.21 -5.09
C GLY A 55 2.78 -4.26 -3.63
N PRO A 56 3.17 -5.44 -3.13
CA PRO A 56 3.66 -5.61 -1.77
C PRO A 56 5.07 -5.01 -1.55
N VAL A 57 5.37 -4.66 -0.30
CA VAL A 57 6.68 -4.20 0.17
C VAL A 57 7.42 -5.34 0.86
N PRO A 58 8.58 -5.79 0.37
CA PRO A 58 9.43 -6.72 1.10
C PRO A 58 9.87 -6.16 2.47
N GLU A 59 9.86 -7.02 3.51
CA GLU A 59 10.20 -6.64 4.88
C GLU A 59 11.57 -5.96 5.02
N ASN A 60 12.56 -6.40 4.24
CA ASN A 60 13.92 -5.84 4.27
C ASN A 60 14.02 -4.37 3.80
N LEU A 61 12.97 -3.83 3.16
CA LEU A 61 12.90 -2.42 2.78
C LEU A 61 12.33 -1.54 3.91
N VAL A 62 11.75 -2.14 4.95
CA VAL A 62 11.19 -1.40 6.10
C VAL A 62 12.33 -0.97 7.03
N LYS A 63 12.42 0.33 7.30
CA LYS A 63 13.46 0.90 8.18
C LYS A 63 13.06 0.97 9.65
N GLY A 64 11.77 1.18 9.93
CA GLY A 64 11.26 1.29 11.29
C GLY A 64 9.87 1.90 11.34
N LYS A 65 9.35 2.03 12.56
CA LYS A 65 8.05 2.64 12.83
C LYS A 65 8.22 4.15 13.06
N ALA A 66 7.36 4.97 12.47
CA ALA A 66 7.25 6.37 12.85
C ALA A 66 6.60 6.47 14.24
N TRP A 67 7.31 7.02 15.22
CA TRP A 67 6.87 7.06 16.63
C TRP A 67 6.88 8.46 17.25
N LEU A 68 7.34 9.49 16.51
CA LEU A 68 7.36 10.87 16.98
C LEU A 68 7.08 11.82 15.81
N THR A 69 6.16 12.75 16.02
CA THR A 69 6.02 13.94 15.19
C THR A 69 6.83 15.06 15.84
N TYR A 70 7.84 15.59 15.15
CA TYR A 70 8.68 16.67 15.68
C TYR A 70 8.30 18.06 15.13
N TRP A 71 7.57 18.15 14.01
CA TRP A 71 7.22 19.41 13.34
C TRP A 71 5.81 19.34 12.71
N PRO A 72 5.05 20.46 12.67
CA PRO A 72 5.32 21.76 13.30
C PRO A 72 5.32 21.70 14.83
N PRO A 73 5.95 22.65 15.54
CA PRO A 73 6.10 22.57 17.00
C PRO A 73 4.76 22.47 17.74
N SER A 74 3.72 23.09 17.20
CA SER A 74 2.34 23.02 17.72
C SER A 74 1.70 21.63 17.62
N ARG A 75 2.30 20.71 16.85
CA ARG A 75 1.85 19.32 16.66
C ARG A 75 2.89 18.31 17.15
N MET A 76 3.89 18.75 17.93
CA MET A 76 4.89 17.83 18.47
C MET A 76 4.24 16.85 19.44
N GLY A 77 4.49 15.56 19.25
CA GLY A 77 3.89 14.52 20.08
C GLY A 77 4.06 13.12 19.52
N LEU A 78 3.66 12.14 20.32
CA LEU A 78 3.56 10.75 19.89
C LEU A 78 2.33 10.59 18.98
N PRO A 79 2.40 9.76 17.92
CA PRO A 79 1.21 9.34 17.18
C PRO A 79 0.22 8.65 18.12
N GLU A 80 -1.07 8.92 17.93
CA GLU A 80 -2.18 8.22 18.62
C GLU A 80 -2.21 6.72 18.30
#